data_AF-A0A932LF93-F1
#
_entry.id   AF-A0A932LF93-F1
#
_cell.length_a   1.000
_cell.length_b   1.000
_cell.length_c   1.000
_cell.angle_alpha   90.00
_cell.angle_beta   90.00
_cell.angle_gamma   90.00
#
_symmetry.space_group_name_H-M   'P 1'
#
loop_
_entity.id
_entity.type
_entity.pdbx_description
1 polymer ?
#
loop_
_entity_poly.entity_id
_entity_poly.type
_entity_poly.pdbx_seq_one_letter_code
_entity_poly.pdbx_strand_id
1 'polypeptide(L)'
;MATTSYVVITGKGTVFNGSNALSLDEVSDGPAATILVVEMSESGIPWMQPRDLPFNQMSLHLNGRSGLASIRSGHQGGEGVNVVMADASTKFLYNRFLTAEMLKGAITPNGGEEPPRF
;
A
#
# COMPACT_ATOMS: atom_id res chain seq x y z
N MET A 1 -3.41 -11.05 21.81
CA MET A 1 -3.58 -11.84 20.56
C MET A 1 -2.59 -11.32 19.54
N ALA A 2 -2.00 -12.18 18.71
CA ALA A 2 -1.07 -11.73 17.67
C ALA A 2 -1.81 -10.97 16.55
N THR A 3 -1.29 -9.82 16.17
CA THR A 3 -1.83 -8.97 15.09
C THR A 3 -0.85 -8.90 13.92
N THR A 4 -1.34 -8.69 12.70
CA THR A 4 -0.48 -8.42 11.54
C THR A 4 -0.07 -6.94 11.50
N SER A 5 1.11 -6.64 10.94
CA SER A 5 1.53 -5.28 10.58
C SER A 5 1.73 -5.11 9.08
N TYR A 6 1.44 -6.14 8.29
CA TYR A 6 1.52 -6.12 6.84
C TYR A 6 0.18 -6.60 6.29
N VAL A 7 -0.37 -5.80 5.39
CA VAL A 7 -1.68 -6.03 4.76
C VAL A 7 -1.58 -5.67 3.29
N VAL A 8 -2.44 -6.28 2.48
CA VAL A 8 -2.61 -5.82 1.09
C VAL A 8 -3.53 -4.60 1.04
N ILE A 9 -3.45 -3.84 -0.05
CA ILE A 9 -4.44 -2.80 -0.34
C ILE A 9 -5.53 -3.41 -1.21
N THR A 10 -6.78 -3.28 -0.76
CA THR A 10 -7.95 -3.91 -1.40
C THR A 10 -8.94 -2.89 -1.92
N GLY A 11 -9.78 -3.34 -2.85
CA GLY A 11 -10.93 -2.60 -3.34
C GLY A 11 -10.78 -2.15 -4.79
N LYS A 12 -11.84 -1.49 -5.28
CA LYS A 12 -11.95 -1.11 -6.70
C LYS A 12 -10.77 -0.26 -7.15
N GLY A 13 -10.13 -0.69 -8.24
CA GLY A 13 -9.00 0.01 -8.84
C GLY A 13 -7.64 -0.38 -8.28
N THR A 14 -7.55 -1.39 -7.40
CA THR A 14 -6.29 -1.97 -6.91
C THR A 14 -6.04 -3.33 -7.57
N VAL A 15 -4.86 -3.93 -7.35
CA VAL A 15 -4.59 -5.32 -7.76
C VAL A 15 -5.57 -6.31 -7.11
N PHE A 16 -5.97 -6.08 -5.85
CA PHE A 16 -6.94 -6.89 -5.11
C PHE A 16 -8.34 -6.27 -5.19
N ASN A 17 -8.92 -6.32 -6.39
CA ASN A 17 -10.20 -5.71 -6.74
C ASN A 17 -11.42 -6.53 -6.25
N GLY A 18 -11.59 -6.60 -4.93
CA GLY A 18 -12.72 -7.29 -4.29
C GLY A 18 -12.58 -8.81 -4.41
N SER A 19 -13.54 -9.47 -5.08
CA SER A 19 -13.50 -10.93 -5.29
C SER A 19 -12.57 -11.36 -6.42
N ASN A 20 -12.03 -10.40 -7.19
CA ASN A 20 -11.13 -10.65 -8.31
C ASN A 20 -9.76 -10.04 -8.02
N ALA A 21 -8.70 -10.67 -8.51
CA ALA A 21 -7.36 -10.10 -8.53
C ALA A 21 -6.87 -9.98 -9.97
N LEU A 22 -6.05 -8.96 -10.21
CA LEU A 22 -5.34 -8.81 -11.48
C LEU A 22 -4.16 -9.78 -11.54
N SER A 23 -3.92 -10.36 -12.71
CA SER A 23 -2.66 -11.03 -13.04
C SER A 23 -1.54 -10.01 -13.26
N LEU A 24 -0.29 -10.45 -13.21
CA LEU A 24 0.86 -9.55 -13.43
C LEU A 24 0.85 -8.91 -14.82
N ASP A 25 0.38 -9.63 -15.84
CA ASP A 25 0.28 -9.13 -17.21
C ASP A 25 -0.78 -8.02 -17.36
N GLU A 26 -1.73 -7.94 -16.41
CA GLU A 26 -2.77 -6.91 -16.37
C GLU A 26 -2.35 -5.66 -15.58
N VAL A 27 -1.11 -5.60 -15.06
CA VAL A 27 -0.53 -4.43 -14.37
C VAL A 27 0.23 -3.57 -15.39
N SER A 28 -0.48 -2.67 -16.07
CA SER A 28 0.04 -1.92 -17.22
C SER A 28 1.04 -0.84 -16.87
N ASP A 29 0.96 -0.27 -15.66
CA ASP A 29 1.89 0.78 -15.21
C ASP A 29 3.23 0.20 -14.74
N GLY A 30 3.34 -1.14 -14.74
CA GLY A 30 4.55 -1.90 -14.48
C GLY A 30 4.58 -2.51 -13.08
N PRO A 31 4.85 -3.82 -12.94
CA PRO A 31 4.88 -4.49 -11.64
C PRO A 31 5.85 -3.89 -10.61
N ALA A 32 6.98 -3.32 -11.07
CA ALA A 32 7.96 -2.66 -10.21
C ALA A 32 7.51 -1.30 -9.64
N ALA A 33 6.44 -0.73 -10.19
CA ALA A 33 5.87 0.54 -9.78
C ALA A 33 4.57 0.41 -8.97
N THR A 34 3.96 -0.78 -8.97
CA THR A 34 2.70 -1.03 -8.27
C THR A 34 2.93 -1.65 -6.90
N ILE A 35 2.40 -1.03 -5.85
CA ILE A 35 2.42 -1.49 -4.46
C ILE A 35 1.32 -2.52 -4.25
N LEU A 36 1.67 -3.64 -3.61
CA LEU A 36 0.74 -4.69 -3.19
C LEU A 36 0.53 -4.70 -1.68
N VAL A 37 1.63 -4.82 -0.93
CA VAL A 37 1.63 -5.00 0.52
C VAL A 37 2.24 -3.76 1.16
N VAL A 38 1.65 -3.33 2.27
CA VAL A 38 2.08 -2.13 2.99
C VAL A 38 2.20 -2.40 4.49
N GLU A 39 3.09 -1.65 5.13
CA GLU A 39 3.12 -1.58 6.58
C GLU A 39 1.86 -0.85 7.11
N MET A 40 1.22 -1.46 8.10
CA MET A 40 0.13 -0.90 8.90
C MET A 40 0.39 -1.24 10.36
N SER A 41 1.35 -0.53 10.97
CA SER A 41 1.63 -0.66 12.40
C SER A 41 0.35 -0.39 13.21
N GLU A 42 0.18 -1.10 14.33
CA GLU A 42 -1.01 -0.98 15.19
C GLU A 42 -2.34 -1.26 14.45
N SER A 43 -2.32 -2.09 13.41
CA SER A 43 -3.51 -2.41 12.60
C SER A 43 -4.72 -2.87 13.43
N GLY A 44 -4.48 -3.49 14.59
CA GLY A 44 -5.50 -4.15 15.39
C GLY A 44 -6.17 -5.33 14.66
N ILE A 45 -5.58 -5.81 13.56
CA ILE A 45 -6.06 -6.94 12.78
C ILE A 45 -5.43 -8.21 13.35
N PRO A 46 -6.22 -9.11 13.97
CA PRO A 46 -5.72 -10.42 14.37
C PRO A 46 -5.17 -11.17 13.15
N TRP A 47 -4.04 -11.83 13.32
CA TRP A 47 -3.35 -12.51 12.21
C TRP A 47 -4.24 -13.47 11.40
N MET A 48 -5.16 -14.15 12.07
CA MET A 48 -6.05 -15.15 11.45
C MET A 48 -7.30 -14.53 10.80
N GLN A 49 -7.51 -13.22 10.89
CA GLN A 49 -8.68 -12.56 10.32
C GLN A 49 -8.41 -12.19 8.84
N PRO A 50 -9.29 -12.56 7.90
CA PRO A 50 -9.14 -12.20 6.49
C PRO A 50 -9.58 -10.75 6.24
N ARG A 51 -8.84 -9.80 6.81
CA ARG A 51 -9.11 -8.37 6.71
C ARG A 51 -7.82 -7.62 6.37
N ASP A 52 -7.94 -6.69 5.43
CA ASP A 52 -6.84 -5.90 4.88
C ASP A 52 -7.21 -4.41 4.81
N LEU A 53 -6.36 -3.57 4.20
CA LEU A 53 -6.55 -2.12 4.10
C LEU A 53 -7.45 -1.77 2.90
N PRO A 54 -8.67 -1.21 3.10
CA PRO A 54 -9.51 -0.80 1.99
C PRO A 54 -9.06 0.55 1.41
N PHE A 55 -8.84 0.59 0.10
CA PHE A 55 -8.35 1.78 -0.61
C PHE A 55 -9.26 3.01 -0.45
N ASN A 56 -10.58 2.80 -0.39
CA ASN A 56 -11.55 3.89 -0.22
C ASN A 56 -11.65 4.43 1.22
N GLN A 57 -10.98 3.80 2.19
CA GLN A 57 -10.99 4.19 3.60
C GLN A 57 -9.63 4.67 4.08
N MET A 58 -8.58 4.55 3.26
CA MET A 58 -7.22 4.89 3.66
C MET A 58 -6.86 6.35 3.40
N SER A 59 -5.92 6.89 4.19
CA SER A 59 -5.27 8.16 3.84
C SER A 59 -4.20 7.96 2.77
N LEU A 60 -4.18 8.83 1.75
CA LEU A 60 -3.10 8.89 0.75
C LEU A 60 -1.85 9.63 1.26
N HIS A 61 -1.49 9.41 2.52
CA HIS A 61 -0.29 9.94 3.15
C HIS A 61 0.32 8.84 4.01
N LEU A 62 1.63 8.65 3.87
CA LEU A 62 2.40 7.77 4.74
C LEU A 62 2.45 8.36 6.15
N ASN A 63 2.34 7.50 7.17
CA ASN A 63 2.33 7.90 8.57
C ASN A 63 1.31 9.02 8.86
N GLY A 64 0.14 8.92 8.22
CA GLY A 64 -0.95 9.89 8.33
C GLY A 64 -1.50 10.04 9.74
N ARG A 65 -2.51 10.92 9.90
CA ARG A 65 -3.12 11.21 11.19
C ARG A 65 -3.62 9.93 11.88
N SER A 66 -3.27 9.79 13.16
CA SER A 66 -3.73 8.71 14.02
C SER A 66 -5.27 8.59 14.02
N GLY A 67 -5.78 7.36 13.98
CA GLY A 67 -7.22 7.07 14.00
C GLY A 67 -7.86 6.84 12.62
N LEU A 68 -7.13 7.05 11.53
CA LEU A 68 -7.54 6.64 10.18
C LEU A 68 -6.79 5.38 9.76
N ALA A 69 -7.45 4.51 8.98
CA ALA A 69 -6.78 3.43 8.28
C ALA A 69 -5.70 4.06 7.37
N SER A 70 -4.45 3.70 7.57
CA SER A 70 -3.33 4.38 6.90
C SER A 70 -2.13 3.46 6.79
N ILE A 71 -1.32 3.68 5.74
CA ILE A 71 0.00 3.08 5.65
C ILE A 71 0.86 3.75 6.72
N ARG A 72 1.37 2.96 7.67
CA ARG A 72 2.05 3.48 8.86
C ARG A 72 3.09 2.51 9.37
N SER A 73 4.18 3.08 9.88
CA SER A 73 5.21 2.35 10.57
C SER A 73 5.66 3.00 11.88
N GLY A 74 6.26 2.19 12.75
CA GLY A 74 6.89 2.60 14.01
C GLY A 74 8.41 2.79 13.90
N HIS A 75 8.97 2.85 12.69
CA HIS A 75 10.42 3.02 12.48
C HIS A 75 10.95 4.28 13.17
N GLN A 76 12.18 4.21 13.69
CA GLN A 76 12.84 5.33 14.36
C GLN A 76 12.93 6.53 13.40
N GLY A 77 12.45 7.69 13.83
CA GLY A 77 12.38 8.91 13.02
C GLY A 77 11.05 9.11 12.26
N GLY A 78 10.20 8.07 12.15
CA GLY A 78 8.87 8.19 11.53
C GLY A 78 8.89 8.65 10.07
N GLU A 79 10.05 8.51 9.39
CA GLU A 79 10.30 9.14 8.09
C GLU A 79 9.72 8.36 6.91
N GLY A 80 9.29 7.11 7.12
CA GLY A 80 8.87 6.24 6.02
C GLY A 80 8.31 4.90 6.45
N VAL A 81 8.11 4.03 5.46
CA VAL A 81 7.49 2.71 5.60
C VAL A 81 8.10 1.72 4.61
N ASN A 82 8.02 0.43 4.90
CA ASN A 82 8.29 -0.64 3.94
C ASN A 82 7.03 -0.99 3.12
N VAL A 83 7.23 -1.27 1.84
CA VAL A 83 6.21 -1.81 0.94
C VAL A 83 6.76 -2.96 0.12
N VAL A 84 5.88 -3.83 -0.35
CA VAL A 84 6.18 -4.85 -1.37
C VAL A 84 5.51 -4.44 -2.67
N MET A 85 6.29 -4.45 -3.74
CA MET A 85 5.85 -4.15 -5.10
C MET A 85 5.32 -5.40 -5.78
N ALA A 86 4.61 -5.26 -6.90
CA ALA A 86 4.04 -6.38 -7.65
C ALA A 86 5.09 -7.26 -8.34
N ASP A 87 6.30 -6.74 -8.57
CA ASP A 87 7.47 -7.52 -9.00
C ASP A 87 8.17 -8.28 -7.85
N ALA A 88 7.56 -8.30 -6.66
CA ALA A 88 8.10 -8.87 -5.42
C ALA A 88 9.34 -8.15 -4.83
N SER A 89 9.77 -7.04 -5.41
CA SER A 89 10.78 -6.19 -4.77
C SER A 89 10.21 -5.48 -3.54
N THR A 90 11.10 -5.13 -2.60
CA THR A 90 10.73 -4.33 -1.43
C THR A 90 11.31 -2.92 -1.55
N LYS A 91 10.54 -1.91 -1.18
CA LYS A 91 10.98 -0.52 -1.16
C LYS A 91 10.77 0.09 0.22
N PHE A 92 11.68 0.97 0.64
CA PHE A 92 11.45 1.88 1.77
C PHE A 92 11.04 3.24 1.22
N LEU A 93 9.82 3.66 1.52
CA LEU A 93 9.23 4.89 1.01
C LEU A 93 9.32 5.99 2.06
N TYR A 94 9.94 7.13 1.71
CA TYR A 94 10.07 8.27 2.61
C TYR A 94 8.89 9.25 2.44
N ASN A 95 8.29 9.68 3.56
CA ASN A 95 7.18 10.65 3.57
C ASN A 95 7.53 11.94 2.80
N ARG A 96 8.78 12.41 2.87
CA ARG A 96 9.23 13.67 2.28
C ARG A 96 9.29 13.67 0.75
N PHE A 97 9.25 12.51 0.10
CA PHE A 97 9.40 12.37 -1.36
C PHE A 97 8.12 11.87 -2.04
N LEU A 98 7.04 11.72 -1.29
CA LEU A 98 5.79 11.13 -1.79
C LEU A 98 4.65 12.13 -1.67
N THR A 99 4.03 12.43 -2.82
CA THR A 99 2.75 13.13 -2.85
C THR A 99 1.59 12.13 -2.76
N ALA A 100 0.38 12.63 -2.48
CA ALA A 100 -0.82 11.81 -2.48
C ALA A 100 -1.11 11.20 -3.86
N GLU A 101 -0.79 11.93 -4.94
CA GLU A 101 -0.94 11.49 -6.32
C GLU A 101 0.06 10.38 -6.66
N MET A 102 1.33 10.53 -6.27
CA MET A 102 2.34 9.48 -6.46
C MET A 102 1.97 8.19 -5.73
N LEU A 103 1.52 8.32 -4.47
CA LEU A 103 1.10 7.15 -3.69
C LEU A 103 -0.16 6.51 -4.29
N LYS A 104 -1.13 7.32 -4.70
CA LYS A 104 -2.33 6.83 -5.38
C LYS A 104 -1.97 6.06 -6.64
N GLY A 105 -1.10 6.62 -7.48
CA GLY A 105 -0.72 5.98 -8.73
C GLY A 105 0.04 4.68 -8.53
N ALA A 106 0.92 4.63 -7.52
CA ALA A 106 1.57 3.38 -7.13
C ALA A 106 0.57 2.32 -6.59
N ILE A 107 -0.63 2.67 -6.16
CA ILE A 107 -1.65 1.72 -5.68
C ILE A 107 -2.55 1.23 -6.82
N THR A 108 -2.75 2.06 -7.85
CA THR A 108 -3.63 1.78 -8.98
C THR A 108 -2.83 1.21 -10.16
N PRO A 109 -2.98 -0.07 -10.53
CA PRO A 109 -2.06 -0.73 -11.47
C PRO A 109 -2.12 -0.22 -12.92
N ASN A 110 -3.20 0.49 -13.29
CA ASN A 110 -3.56 0.85 -14.67
C ASN A 110 -4.06 2.31 -14.76
N GLY A 111 -3.44 3.24 -14.03
CA GLY A 111 -3.80 4.66 -14.04
C GLY A 111 -3.26 5.41 -15.26
N GLY A 112 -2.12 4.97 -15.82
CA GLY A 112 -1.49 5.56 -17.01
C GLY A 112 -0.68 6.83 -16.72
N GLU A 113 -0.56 7.24 -15.47
CA GLU A 113 0.45 8.20 -15.00
C GLU A 113 1.87 7.69 -15.19
N GLU A 114 2.85 8.59 -15.25
CA GLU A 114 4.24 8.15 -15.06
C GLU A 114 4.38 7.57 -13.64
N PRO A 115 4.79 6.29 -13.51
CA PRO A 115 4.93 5.68 -12.22
C PRO A 115 6.01 6.40 -11.41
N PRO A 116 5.83 6.55 -10.08
CA PRO A 116 6.86 7.14 -9.23
C PRO A 116 8.16 6.35 -9.34
N ARG A 117 9.28 7.05 -9.49
CA ARG A 117 10.61 6.42 -9.41
C ARG A 117 11.04 6.38 -7.94
N PHE A 118 10.95 5.18 -7.34
CA PHE A 118 11.34 4.90 -5.95
C PHE A 118 12.77 4.38 -5.82
#